data_AF-A0A957UGB6-F1
#
_entry.id   AF-A0A957UGB6-F1
#
_cell.length_a   1.000
_cell.length_b   1.000
_cell.length_c   1.000
_cell.angle_alpha   90.00
_cell.angle_beta   90.00
_cell.angle_gamma   90.00
#
_symmetry.space_group_name_H-M   'P 1'
#
loop_
_entity.id
_entity.type
_entity.pdbx_description
1 polymer ?
#
loop_
_entity_poly.entity_id
_entity_poly.type
_entity_poly.pdbx_seq_one_letter_code
_entity_poly.pdbx_strand_id
1 'polypeptide(L)'
;MTGTQANLHPTEPEAASPWWAALTMAERLPAPAPQSGQRPAGRAGQRAARWREQTAFLDDAAYAAYFSACGVDANALALLLAEPTGDLAARGTPPAWFDDLAGVMRLLGDERTIDGIDGFLLLAEPFLLWAVDRTRARLAPLVASGATLPFAPALADSTMLATLAGQLAPMVERTLVLEMHVARMQGDLSGDTPEARFAAFAARLRRPAVRRALLAEYPVLARQLLTRACQSSDALTELMERLAADWPDLVATFFPNAEPGPLSAVAFGEGDTHAGGRTVAILTFAGGARIVYKPRSLRVDALFQRLLHWLNERGVDPAYRLLRVLERDGYGWVEYIERAPCATAAEVDRFYTRQGGYLALLYALYAGDFHFENLLAAGEHPMLIDLEALFHPNLLDYDEGRPDHLAQQAIDDSVLSVSMLPQRLNFAGGAAIDISGMGAGGRQMTPDKLPVWEGAGTDEMRLRRRQMEFVTEGHRPTLGGETVDVTSQGDAVARGFTRVYTLLRAHRDELLAPDGLLAEFAEAE
;
A
#
# COMPACT_ATOMS: atom_id res chain seq x y z
N MET A 1 -30.37 6.46 10.16
CA MET A 1 -29.03 7.02 10.43
C MET A 1 -29.21 8.44 10.92
N THR A 2 -29.25 8.64 12.23
CA THR A 2 -29.09 9.98 12.83
C THR A 2 -27.58 10.19 12.93
N GLY A 3 -26.97 10.69 11.85
CA GLY A 3 -25.58 11.16 11.93
C GLY A 3 -25.57 12.40 12.82
N THR A 4 -24.74 12.41 13.86
CA THR A 4 -24.37 13.65 14.53
C THR A 4 -23.59 14.51 13.52
N GLN A 5 -23.91 15.79 13.49
CA GLN A 5 -23.38 16.78 12.55
C GLN A 5 -22.36 17.64 13.30
N ALA A 6 -21.26 18.02 12.66
CA ALA A 6 -20.36 19.02 13.22
C ALA A 6 -21.05 20.40 13.23
N ASN A 7 -21.07 21.08 14.38
CA ASN A 7 -21.54 22.47 14.43
C ASN A 7 -20.52 23.39 13.71
N LEU A 8 -20.80 23.72 12.45
CA LEU A 8 -19.96 24.58 11.60
C LEU A 8 -20.04 26.08 11.98
N HIS A 9 -20.87 26.44 12.98
CA HIS A 9 -21.04 27.77 13.54
C HIS A 9 -20.75 27.78 15.06
N PRO A 10 -19.53 27.44 15.52
CA PRO A 10 -19.23 27.40 16.94
C PRO A 10 -19.24 28.82 17.54
N THR A 11 -20.00 29.01 18.62
CA THR A 11 -20.11 30.26 19.39
C THR A 11 -19.30 30.24 20.69
N GLU A 12 -18.68 29.13 21.07
CA GLU A 12 -17.95 28.96 22.34
C GLU A 12 -16.46 28.57 22.14
N PRO A 13 -15.56 28.96 23.07
CA PRO A 13 -14.14 28.63 22.99
C PRO A 13 -13.81 27.24 23.56
N GLU A 14 -12.71 26.67 23.06
CA GLU A 14 -11.88 25.64 23.74
C GLU A 14 -12.50 24.30 24.18
N ALA A 15 -13.42 23.71 23.43
CA ALA A 15 -13.65 22.27 23.59
C ALA A 15 -12.36 21.50 23.21
N ALA A 16 -11.75 20.84 24.19
CA ALA A 16 -10.63 19.92 23.97
C ALA A 16 -11.03 18.82 22.96
N SER A 17 -10.10 18.40 22.10
CA SER A 17 -10.36 17.29 21.17
C SER A 17 -10.80 16.05 21.97
N PRO A 18 -11.94 15.41 21.64
CA PRO A 18 -12.46 14.27 22.37
C PRO A 18 -11.67 12.99 22.04
N TRP A 19 -10.39 12.99 22.38
CA TRP A 19 -9.41 11.95 22.05
C TRP A 19 -9.85 10.56 22.53
N TRP A 20 -10.58 10.48 23.64
CA TRP A 20 -11.12 9.24 24.19
C TRP A 20 -12.05 8.52 23.20
N ALA A 21 -12.76 9.25 22.34
CA ALA A 21 -13.63 8.68 21.33
C ALA A 21 -12.85 8.02 20.17
N ALA A 22 -11.59 8.41 19.98
CA ALA A 22 -10.69 7.82 18.99
C ALA A 22 -9.89 6.62 19.51
N LEU A 23 -10.06 6.21 20.77
CA LEU A 23 -9.38 5.04 21.33
C LEU A 23 -9.82 3.76 20.62
N THR A 24 -8.84 2.93 20.25
CA THR A 24 -9.03 1.56 19.78
C THR A 24 -9.58 0.68 20.90
N MET A 25 -10.06 -0.51 20.56
CA MET A 25 -10.53 -1.47 21.57
C MET A 25 -9.43 -1.83 22.58
N ALA A 26 -8.19 -2.03 22.11
CA ALA A 26 -7.04 -2.34 22.96
C ALA A 26 -6.72 -1.21 23.95
N GLU A 27 -6.79 0.06 23.52
CA GLU A 27 -6.52 1.21 24.42
C GLU A 27 -7.67 1.51 25.39
N ARG A 28 -8.86 0.93 25.17
CA ARG A 28 -9.97 1.03 26.13
C ARG A 28 -9.88 0.01 27.25
N LEU A 29 -8.95 -0.95 27.16
CA LEU A 29 -8.69 -1.92 28.22
C LEU A 29 -7.86 -1.30 29.36
N PRO A 30 -8.03 -1.78 30.61
CA PRO A 30 -8.99 -2.81 31.03
C PRO A 30 -10.45 -2.30 30.97
N ALA A 31 -11.40 -3.22 30.82
CA ALA A 31 -12.83 -2.88 30.84
C ALA A 31 -13.25 -2.28 32.19
N PRO A 32 -14.25 -1.38 32.23
CA PRO A 32 -14.72 -0.79 33.48
C PRO A 32 -15.31 -1.86 34.41
N ALA A 33 -15.26 -1.61 35.72
CA ALA A 33 -15.88 -2.50 36.69
C ALA A 33 -17.41 -2.58 36.46
N PRO A 34 -18.06 -3.73 36.72
CA PRO A 34 -19.50 -3.85 36.58
C PRO A 34 -20.21 -2.86 37.53
N GLN A 35 -21.03 -1.96 37.01
CA GLN A 35 -21.81 -1.08 37.85
C GLN A 35 -22.87 -1.89 38.62
N SER A 36 -22.84 -1.83 39.96
CA SER A 36 -23.79 -2.53 40.82
C SER A 36 -25.23 -2.07 40.52
N GLY A 37 -26.09 -2.98 40.07
CA GLY A 37 -27.52 -2.74 39.86
C GLY A 37 -27.94 -2.37 38.43
N GLN A 38 -27.01 -2.14 37.50
CA GLN A 38 -27.31 -2.01 36.07
C GLN A 38 -26.95 -3.31 35.34
N ARG A 39 -27.94 -4.12 34.97
CA ARG A 39 -27.71 -5.12 33.92
C ARG A 39 -27.38 -4.36 32.63
N PRO A 40 -26.27 -4.63 31.93
CA PRO A 40 -25.94 -4.01 30.65
C PRO A 40 -26.85 -4.46 29.48
N ALA A 41 -28.10 -4.83 29.77
CA ALA A 41 -28.94 -5.66 28.91
C ALA A 41 -29.63 -4.90 27.77
N GLY A 42 -29.68 -3.57 27.80
CA GLY A 42 -30.37 -2.78 26.76
C GLY A 42 -29.48 -2.39 25.59
N ARG A 43 -28.66 -1.35 25.76
CA ARG A 43 -27.86 -0.76 24.68
C ARG A 43 -26.62 -1.57 24.31
N ALA A 44 -25.95 -2.18 25.28
CA ALA A 44 -24.75 -2.99 25.01
C ALA A 44 -25.11 -4.29 24.27
N GLY A 45 -26.18 -4.96 24.68
CA GLY A 45 -26.72 -6.13 23.99
C GLY A 45 -27.11 -5.83 22.54
N GLN A 46 -27.77 -4.70 22.28
CA GLN A 46 -28.10 -4.27 20.91
C GLN A 46 -26.86 -3.96 20.06
N ARG A 47 -25.84 -3.31 20.65
CA ARG A 47 -24.57 -3.03 19.96
C ARG A 47 -23.81 -4.33 19.64
N ALA A 48 -23.72 -5.24 20.60
CA ALA A 48 -23.08 -6.54 20.43
C ALA A 48 -23.80 -7.39 19.37
N ALA A 49 -25.14 -7.39 19.35
CA ALA A 49 -25.92 -8.06 18.31
C ALA A 49 -25.62 -7.50 16.91
N ARG A 50 -25.60 -6.17 16.74
CA ARG A 50 -25.22 -5.53 15.47
C ARG A 50 -23.80 -5.86 15.02
N TRP A 51 -22.89 -6.07 15.96
CA TRP A 51 -21.53 -6.49 15.66
C TRP A 51 -21.50 -7.95 15.21
N ARG A 52 -22.27 -8.84 15.85
CA ARG A 52 -22.41 -10.24 15.42
C ARG A 52 -23.03 -10.39 14.03
N GLU A 53 -23.93 -9.49 13.66
CA GLU A 53 -24.58 -9.48 12.33
C GLU A 53 -23.67 -8.99 11.19
N GLN A 54 -22.41 -8.59 11.48
CA GLN A 54 -21.47 -8.18 10.43
C GLN A 54 -21.02 -9.39 9.60
N THR A 55 -20.94 -9.22 8.29
CA THR A 55 -20.53 -10.27 7.33
C THR A 55 -19.10 -10.79 7.55
N ALA A 56 -18.28 -10.08 8.33
CA ALA A 56 -16.92 -10.50 8.70
C ALA A 56 -16.91 -11.69 9.68
N PHE A 57 -18.00 -11.92 10.41
CA PHE A 57 -18.11 -13.05 11.33
C PHE A 57 -18.94 -14.15 10.66
N LEU A 58 -18.23 -15.17 10.16
CA LEU A 58 -18.83 -16.31 9.47
C LEU A 58 -19.71 -17.15 10.41
N ASP A 59 -19.25 -17.31 11.66
CA ASP A 59 -19.92 -18.04 12.72
C ASP A 59 -19.50 -17.53 14.12
N ASP A 60 -20.06 -18.14 15.16
CA ASP A 60 -19.75 -17.83 16.56
C ASP A 60 -18.29 -18.14 16.94
N ALA A 61 -17.65 -19.11 16.27
CA ALA A 61 -16.27 -19.48 16.53
C ALA A 61 -15.30 -18.41 16.00
N ALA A 62 -15.51 -17.92 14.78
CA ALA A 62 -14.78 -16.80 14.19
C ALA A 62 -14.96 -15.53 15.01
N TYR A 63 -16.18 -15.25 15.48
CA TYR A 63 -16.46 -14.13 16.39
C TYR A 63 -15.65 -14.25 17.68
N ALA A 64 -15.70 -15.39 18.36
CA ALA A 64 -14.97 -15.61 19.61
C ALA A 64 -13.44 -15.56 19.41
N ALA A 65 -12.93 -16.18 18.34
CA ALA A 65 -11.51 -16.19 18.00
C ALA A 65 -10.96 -14.78 17.78
N TYR A 66 -11.71 -13.92 17.06
CA TYR A 66 -11.31 -12.54 16.82
C TYR A 66 -11.15 -11.74 18.12
N PHE A 67 -12.16 -11.74 18.99
CA PHE A 67 -12.09 -10.98 20.25
C PHE A 67 -11.06 -11.56 21.22
N SER A 68 -10.93 -12.89 21.26
CA SER A 68 -9.88 -13.55 22.03
C SER A 68 -8.48 -13.13 21.55
N ALA A 69 -8.26 -13.04 20.23
CA ALA A 69 -7.00 -12.55 19.66
C ALA A 69 -6.74 -11.07 20.00
N CYS A 70 -7.80 -10.27 20.16
CA CYS A 70 -7.68 -8.90 20.68
C CYS A 70 -7.52 -8.82 22.22
N GLY A 71 -7.47 -9.94 22.93
CA GLY A 71 -7.37 -9.96 24.40
C GLY A 71 -8.66 -9.53 25.11
N VAL A 72 -9.82 -9.66 24.46
CA VAL A 72 -11.12 -9.24 24.98
C VAL A 72 -12.06 -10.44 25.07
N ASP A 73 -12.53 -10.77 26.27
CA ASP A 73 -13.60 -11.76 26.43
C ASP A 73 -15.00 -11.13 26.20
N ALA A 74 -16.02 -11.98 26.07
CA ALA A 74 -17.39 -11.53 25.80
C ALA A 74 -17.96 -10.60 26.89
N ASN A 75 -17.54 -10.76 28.15
CA ASN A 75 -17.99 -9.94 29.26
C ASN A 75 -17.30 -8.56 29.24
N ALA A 76 -15.99 -8.53 29.03
CA ALA A 76 -15.21 -7.32 28.82
C ALA A 76 -15.74 -6.51 27.62
N LEU A 77 -16.04 -7.17 26.50
CA LEU A 77 -16.66 -6.52 25.33
C LEU A 77 -18.00 -5.89 25.68
N ALA A 78 -18.87 -6.61 26.40
CA ALA A 78 -20.17 -6.08 26.81
C ALA A 78 -20.04 -4.85 27.72
N LEU A 79 -19.08 -4.86 28.65
CA LEU A 79 -18.77 -3.72 29.53
C LEU A 79 -18.25 -2.53 28.74
N LEU A 80 -17.34 -2.74 27.79
CA LEU A 80 -16.82 -1.69 26.91
C LEU A 80 -17.91 -1.09 26.01
N LEU A 81 -18.82 -1.90 25.48
CA LEU A 81 -19.94 -1.43 24.64
C LEU A 81 -21.03 -0.70 25.44
N ALA A 82 -21.15 -0.99 26.74
CA ALA A 82 -22.06 -0.36 27.67
C ALA A 82 -21.56 0.99 28.18
N GLU A 83 -20.24 1.21 28.12
CA GLU A 83 -19.59 2.35 28.74
C GLU A 83 -20.06 3.71 28.19
N PRO A 84 -20.54 4.62 29.05
CA PRO A 84 -20.81 6.00 28.67
C PRO A 84 -19.53 6.73 28.26
N THR A 85 -19.64 7.65 27.29
CA THR A 85 -18.48 8.43 26.79
C THR A 85 -17.83 9.30 27.86
N GLY A 86 -18.61 9.83 28.81
CA GLY A 86 -18.09 10.60 29.95
C GLY A 86 -17.25 9.76 30.91
N ASP A 87 -17.66 8.50 31.15
CA ASP A 87 -16.93 7.58 32.02
C ASP A 87 -15.61 7.16 31.36
N LEU A 88 -15.64 6.88 30.05
CA LEU A 88 -14.44 6.59 29.27
C LEU A 88 -13.45 7.76 29.29
N ALA A 89 -13.95 9.01 29.14
CA ALA A 89 -13.12 10.21 29.22
C ALA A 89 -12.50 10.40 30.61
N ALA A 90 -13.25 10.08 31.68
CA ALA A 90 -12.80 10.27 33.05
C ALA A 90 -11.75 9.24 33.49
N ARG A 91 -11.85 7.99 33.03
CA ARG A 91 -10.90 6.92 33.42
C ARG A 91 -9.72 6.77 32.47
N GLY A 92 -9.83 7.27 31.23
CA GLY A 92 -8.77 7.17 30.25
C GLY A 92 -7.61 8.12 30.56
N THR A 93 -6.39 7.71 30.27
CA THR A 93 -5.23 8.60 30.16
C THR A 93 -4.98 8.95 28.70
N PRO A 94 -4.65 10.21 28.34
CA PRO A 94 -4.28 10.53 26.97
C PRO A 94 -3.13 9.64 26.48
N PRO A 95 -3.29 8.95 25.34
CA PRO A 95 -2.26 8.10 24.76
C PRO A 95 -1.14 8.94 24.14
N ALA A 96 0.02 8.33 23.86
CA ALA A 96 1.21 9.03 23.34
C ALA A 96 0.93 9.85 22.06
N TRP A 97 0.07 9.35 21.17
CA TRP A 97 -0.30 10.07 19.94
C TRP A 97 -1.09 11.37 20.21
N PHE A 98 -1.64 11.56 21.40
CA PHE A 98 -2.37 12.78 21.76
C PHE A 98 -1.47 14.01 21.81
N ASP A 99 -0.20 13.86 22.21
CA ASP A 99 0.75 14.97 22.24
C ASP A 99 1.09 15.45 20.83
N ASP A 100 1.24 14.51 19.89
CA ASP A 100 1.42 14.80 18.47
C ASP A 100 0.17 15.49 17.89
N LEU A 101 -1.03 15.02 18.25
CA LEU A 101 -2.29 15.66 17.86
C LEU A 101 -2.35 17.09 18.41
N ALA A 102 -1.98 17.31 19.67
CA ALA A 102 -1.91 18.65 20.25
C ALA A 102 -0.94 19.56 19.48
N GLY A 103 0.15 19.00 18.94
CA GLY A 103 1.03 19.66 17.96
C GLY A 103 0.30 20.15 16.72
N VAL A 104 -0.45 19.27 16.05
CA VAL A 104 -1.29 19.64 14.90
C VAL A 104 -2.34 20.69 15.29
N MET A 105 -2.95 20.55 16.47
CA MET A 105 -4.01 21.46 16.93
C MET A 105 -3.52 22.90 17.16
N ARG A 106 -2.22 23.07 17.48
CA ARG A 106 -1.58 24.40 17.55
C ARG A 106 -1.43 25.03 16.16
N LEU A 107 -1.24 24.22 15.12
CA LEU A 107 -1.13 24.69 13.74
C LEU A 107 -2.47 25.07 13.10
N LEU A 108 -3.60 24.79 13.74
CA LEU A 108 -4.91 25.19 13.18
C LEU A 108 -5.05 26.70 13.00
N GLY A 109 -4.39 27.49 13.85
CA GLY A 109 -4.36 28.95 13.80
C GLY A 109 -3.09 29.53 13.18
N ASP A 110 -2.22 28.69 12.61
CA ASP A 110 -1.03 29.13 11.91
C ASP A 110 -1.41 29.86 10.61
N GLU A 111 -0.70 30.94 10.29
CA GLU A 111 -0.91 31.73 9.06
C GLU A 111 -0.20 31.12 7.84
N ARG A 112 0.71 30.16 8.06
CA ARG A 112 1.36 29.42 6.97
C ARG A 112 0.31 28.70 6.13
N THR A 113 0.46 28.81 4.82
CA THR A 113 -0.34 28.08 3.84
C THR A 113 0.59 27.32 2.91
N ILE A 114 0.09 26.23 2.35
CA ILE A 114 0.84 25.44 1.37
C ILE A 114 0.25 25.74 -0.01
N ASP A 115 1.09 26.23 -0.92
CA ASP A 115 0.71 26.48 -2.30
C ASP A 115 0.19 25.20 -2.96
N GLY A 116 -0.92 25.30 -3.69
CA GLY A 116 -1.55 24.17 -4.36
C GLY A 116 -2.48 23.32 -3.49
N ILE A 117 -2.62 23.60 -2.19
CA ILE A 117 -3.64 22.95 -1.35
C ILE A 117 -4.97 23.68 -1.49
N ASP A 118 -5.99 22.95 -1.94
CA ASP A 118 -7.34 23.46 -2.17
C ASP A 118 -8.44 22.46 -1.78
N GLY A 119 -9.69 22.82 -2.06
CA GLY A 119 -10.86 21.97 -1.87
C GLY A 119 -10.97 21.39 -0.45
N PHE A 120 -11.18 20.08 -0.38
CA PHE A 120 -11.32 19.35 0.88
C PHE A 120 -10.00 19.12 1.61
N LEU A 121 -8.87 19.17 0.90
CA LEU A 121 -7.56 18.97 1.52
C LEU A 121 -7.19 20.13 2.48
N LEU A 122 -7.87 21.27 2.37
CA LEU A 122 -7.80 22.37 3.35
C LEU A 122 -8.13 21.95 4.78
N LEU A 123 -8.89 20.88 5.03
CA LEU A 123 -9.07 20.34 6.39
C LEU A 123 -7.77 19.72 6.93
N ALA A 124 -6.98 19.09 6.05
CA ALA A 124 -5.78 18.33 6.39
C ALA A 124 -4.48 19.16 6.29
N GLU A 125 -4.52 20.39 5.76
CA GLU A 125 -3.35 21.28 5.63
C GLU A 125 -2.49 21.39 6.91
N PRO A 126 -3.06 21.51 8.14
CA PRO A 126 -2.26 21.53 9.36
C PRO A 126 -1.49 20.23 9.64
N PHE A 127 -2.00 19.08 9.18
CA PHE A 127 -1.30 17.79 9.30
C PHE A 127 -0.13 17.72 8.31
N LEU A 128 -0.27 18.31 7.11
CA LEU A 128 0.82 18.43 6.14
C LEU A 128 1.96 19.30 6.69
N LEU A 129 1.63 20.49 7.21
CA LEU A 129 2.60 21.39 7.84
C LEU A 129 3.31 20.70 9.02
N TRP A 130 2.54 20.03 9.87
CA TRP A 130 3.09 19.29 11.01
C TRP A 130 4.05 18.18 10.56
N ALA A 131 3.71 17.41 9.53
CA ALA A 131 4.56 16.34 9.01
C ALA A 131 5.88 16.87 8.42
N VAL A 132 5.83 18.03 7.74
CA VAL A 132 7.03 18.72 7.24
C VAL A 132 7.91 19.17 8.41
N ASP A 133 7.33 19.86 9.40
CA ASP A 133 8.07 20.35 10.58
C ASP A 133 8.70 19.19 11.36
N ARG A 134 7.96 18.09 11.55
CA ARG A 134 8.47 16.85 12.18
C ARG A 134 9.61 16.21 11.39
N THR A 135 9.48 16.12 10.07
CA THR A 135 10.51 15.54 9.19
C THR A 135 11.78 16.37 9.21
N ARG A 136 11.66 17.71 9.12
CA ARG A 136 12.80 18.63 9.24
C ARG A 136 13.51 18.50 10.58
N ALA A 137 12.74 18.47 11.68
CA ALA A 137 13.32 18.34 13.02
C ALA A 137 14.12 17.05 13.17
N ARG A 138 13.67 15.95 12.56
CA ARG A 138 14.37 14.66 12.59
C ARG A 138 15.58 14.59 11.68
N LEU A 139 15.56 15.24 10.52
CA LEU A 139 16.72 15.31 9.63
C LEU A 139 17.74 16.36 10.07
N ALA A 140 17.40 17.27 10.98
CA ALA A 140 18.29 18.34 11.43
C ALA A 140 19.66 17.86 11.95
N PRO A 141 19.77 16.78 12.76
CA PRO A 141 21.07 16.25 13.18
C PRO A 141 21.92 15.77 12.01
N LEU A 142 21.31 15.10 11.03
CA LEU A 142 22.00 14.63 9.82
C LEU A 142 22.51 15.81 8.98
N VAL A 143 21.68 16.83 8.78
CA VAL A 143 22.07 18.06 8.05
C VAL A 143 23.17 18.83 8.80
N ALA A 144 23.11 18.88 10.14
CA ALA A 144 24.10 19.57 10.97
C ALA A 144 25.44 18.82 11.08
N SER A 145 25.50 17.54 10.71
CA SER A 145 26.72 16.72 10.82
C SER A 145 27.88 17.19 9.93
N GLY A 146 27.59 18.02 8.91
CA GLY A 146 28.58 18.45 7.92
C GLY A 146 28.93 17.39 6.88
N ALA A 147 28.30 16.21 6.93
CA ALA A 147 28.44 15.19 5.90
C ALA A 147 27.92 15.70 4.54
N THR A 148 28.58 15.32 3.46
CA THR A 148 28.07 15.56 2.11
C THR A 148 26.84 14.68 1.88
N LEU A 149 25.66 15.30 1.86
CA LEU A 149 24.41 14.60 1.64
C LEU A 149 24.14 14.43 0.14
N PRO A 150 23.61 13.27 -0.29
CA PRO A 150 23.23 13.06 -1.67
C PRO A 150 21.90 13.70 -2.05
N PHE A 151 21.36 14.61 -1.23
CA PHE A 151 20.09 15.30 -1.48
C PHE A 151 20.10 16.70 -0.86
N ALA A 152 19.28 17.60 -1.39
CA ALA A 152 19.02 18.89 -0.76
C ALA A 152 17.95 18.76 0.33
N PRO A 153 18.11 19.37 1.53
CA PRO A 153 17.10 19.28 2.60
C PRO A 153 15.68 19.68 2.17
N ALA A 154 15.56 20.69 1.30
CA ALA A 154 14.28 21.16 0.77
C ALA A 154 13.52 20.10 -0.06
N LEU A 155 14.23 19.10 -0.61
CA LEU A 155 13.60 18.00 -1.33
C LEU A 155 12.74 17.12 -0.41
N ALA A 156 13.16 16.94 0.85
CA ALA A 156 12.37 16.17 1.81
C ALA A 156 11.02 16.85 2.07
N ASP A 157 10.98 18.18 2.10
CA ASP A 157 9.74 18.95 2.31
C ASP A 157 8.77 18.78 1.15
N SER A 158 9.23 18.99 -0.09
CA SER A 158 8.37 18.86 -1.27
C SER A 158 7.91 17.41 -1.47
N THR A 159 8.78 16.44 -1.21
CA THR A 159 8.45 15.00 -1.23
C THR A 159 7.38 14.66 -0.20
N MET A 160 7.52 15.16 1.03
CA MET A 160 6.54 14.96 2.10
C MET A 160 5.18 15.51 1.70
N LEU A 161 5.14 16.76 1.22
CA LEU A 161 3.89 17.42 0.83
C LEU A 161 3.20 16.67 -0.29
N ALA A 162 3.91 16.34 -1.38
CA ALA A 162 3.33 15.63 -2.52
C ALA A 162 2.78 14.26 -2.12
N THR A 163 3.56 13.48 -1.37
CA THR A 163 3.22 12.11 -0.97
C THR A 163 2.05 12.11 0.00
N LEU A 164 2.10 12.93 1.05
CA LEU A 164 1.10 12.93 2.11
C LEU A 164 -0.22 13.57 1.65
N ALA A 165 -0.18 14.60 0.78
CA ALA A 165 -1.39 15.19 0.21
C ALA A 165 -2.26 14.15 -0.52
N GLY A 166 -1.64 13.32 -1.38
CA GLY A 166 -2.32 12.25 -2.10
C GLY A 166 -2.91 11.17 -1.18
N GLN A 167 -2.32 10.97 0.00
CA GLN A 167 -2.78 10.00 0.99
C GLN A 167 -3.92 10.55 1.88
N LEU A 168 -3.85 11.82 2.28
CA LEU A 168 -4.84 12.44 3.16
C LEU A 168 -6.13 12.86 2.42
N ALA A 169 -6.03 13.21 1.13
CA ALA A 169 -7.20 13.58 0.32
C ALA A 169 -8.34 12.53 0.37
N PRO A 170 -8.13 11.25 -0.01
CA PRO A 170 -9.20 10.24 0.02
C PRO A 170 -9.74 9.95 1.42
N MET A 171 -8.95 10.24 2.47
CA MET A 171 -9.37 10.04 3.86
C MET A 171 -10.41 11.07 4.31
N VAL A 172 -10.32 12.32 3.84
CA VAL A 172 -11.23 13.40 4.25
C VAL A 172 -12.47 13.51 3.37
N GLU A 173 -12.41 13.03 2.12
CA GLU A 173 -13.45 13.21 1.10
C GLU A 173 -14.83 12.76 1.55
N ARG A 174 -14.99 11.52 2.05
CA ARG A 174 -16.31 10.99 2.41
C ARG A 174 -16.99 11.80 3.51
N THR A 175 -16.21 12.21 4.51
CA THR A 175 -16.69 13.04 5.61
C THR A 175 -17.09 14.43 5.11
N LEU A 176 -16.25 15.05 4.28
CA LEU A 176 -16.49 16.41 3.81
C LEU A 176 -17.61 16.50 2.76
N VAL A 177 -17.82 15.47 1.95
CA VAL A 177 -19.02 15.38 1.10
C VAL A 177 -20.29 15.32 1.94
N LEU A 178 -20.29 14.55 3.03
CA LEU A 178 -21.44 14.48 3.94
C LEU A 178 -21.71 15.86 4.57
N GLU A 179 -20.70 16.49 5.16
CA GLU A 179 -20.83 17.79 5.82
C GLU A 179 -21.22 18.90 4.85
N MET A 180 -20.70 18.88 3.63
CA MET A 180 -21.11 19.79 2.57
C MET A 180 -22.58 19.59 2.18
N HIS A 181 -23.03 18.34 2.06
CA HIS A 181 -24.44 18.05 1.76
C HIS A 181 -25.36 18.53 2.88
N VAL A 182 -24.96 18.36 4.14
CA VAL A 182 -25.71 18.88 5.29
C VAL A 182 -25.78 20.41 5.25
N ALA A 183 -24.66 21.10 5.04
CA ALA A 183 -24.63 22.56 4.90
C ALA A 183 -25.50 23.06 3.73
N ARG A 184 -25.52 22.34 2.61
CA ARG A 184 -26.42 22.61 1.48
C ARG A 184 -27.89 22.50 1.90
N MET A 185 -28.26 21.41 2.56
CA MET A 185 -29.64 21.17 3.01
C MET A 185 -30.13 22.19 4.05
N GLN A 186 -29.20 22.82 4.79
CA GLN A 186 -29.48 23.88 5.75
C GLN A 186 -29.55 25.28 5.12
N GLY A 187 -29.17 25.42 3.84
CA GLY A 187 -29.11 26.72 3.16
C GLY A 187 -27.89 27.57 3.55
N ASP A 188 -26.86 26.96 4.13
CA ASP A 188 -25.68 27.66 4.65
C ASP A 188 -24.62 27.97 3.58
N LEU A 189 -24.80 27.47 2.35
CA LEU A 189 -23.84 27.66 1.26
C LEU A 189 -24.21 28.85 0.38
N SER A 190 -23.37 29.88 0.40
CA SER A 190 -23.48 31.03 -0.51
C SER A 190 -22.97 30.67 -1.90
N GLY A 191 -23.64 31.15 -2.95
CA GLY A 191 -23.20 31.03 -4.34
C GLY A 191 -24.33 30.62 -5.28
N ASP A 192 -24.36 31.23 -6.47
CA ASP A 192 -25.43 31.01 -7.45
C ASP A 192 -25.27 29.68 -8.19
N THR A 193 -24.05 29.17 -8.32
CA THR A 193 -23.74 27.90 -9.01
C THR A 193 -23.28 26.81 -8.02
N PRO A 194 -23.41 25.51 -8.39
CA PRO A 194 -22.89 24.41 -7.59
C PRO A 194 -21.40 24.52 -7.24
N GLU A 195 -20.58 25.01 -8.18
CA GLU A 195 -19.14 25.23 -8.01
C GLU A 195 -18.87 26.37 -7.02
N ALA A 196 -19.63 27.46 -7.10
CA ALA A 196 -19.51 28.58 -6.17
C ALA A 196 -19.88 28.16 -4.74
N ARG A 197 -20.90 27.31 -4.58
CA ARG A 197 -21.29 26.76 -3.26
C ARG A 197 -20.24 25.78 -2.71
N PHE A 198 -19.62 24.96 -3.56
CA PHE A 198 -18.47 24.15 -3.17
C PHE A 198 -17.29 25.00 -2.71
N ALA A 199 -16.91 26.02 -3.50
CA ALA A 199 -15.82 26.93 -3.15
C ALA A 199 -16.11 27.67 -1.83
N ALA A 200 -17.36 28.08 -1.60
CA ALA A 200 -17.78 28.68 -0.34
C ALA A 200 -17.66 27.71 0.85
N PHE A 201 -18.00 26.43 0.67
CA PHE A 201 -17.77 25.39 1.68
C PHE A 201 -16.27 25.18 1.94
N ALA A 202 -15.46 24.99 0.90
CA ALA A 202 -14.02 24.80 1.01
C ALA A 202 -13.33 25.98 1.71
N ALA A 203 -13.75 27.22 1.42
CA ALA A 203 -13.22 28.41 2.09
C ALA A 203 -13.49 28.42 3.61
N ARG A 204 -14.60 27.82 4.08
CA ARG A 204 -14.87 27.67 5.53
C ARG A 204 -13.82 26.77 6.20
N LEU A 205 -13.27 25.78 5.48
CA LEU A 205 -12.26 24.87 6.01
C LEU A 205 -10.93 25.57 6.34
N ARG A 206 -10.69 26.80 5.89
CA ARG A 206 -9.52 27.60 6.31
C ARG A 206 -9.69 28.19 7.71
N ARG A 207 -10.92 28.26 8.24
CA ARG A 207 -11.18 28.88 9.55
C ARG A 207 -10.78 27.92 10.68
N PRO A 208 -9.92 28.33 11.63
CA PRO A 208 -9.46 27.45 12.71
C PRO A 208 -10.59 26.84 13.53
N ALA A 209 -11.65 27.62 13.79
CA ALA A 209 -12.82 27.17 14.53
C ALA A 209 -13.61 26.06 13.79
N VAL A 210 -13.72 26.15 12.46
CA VAL A 210 -14.38 25.14 11.63
C VAL A 210 -13.57 23.85 11.58
N ARG A 211 -12.24 23.95 11.35
CA ARG A 211 -11.33 22.79 11.41
C ARG A 211 -11.45 22.08 12.76
N ARG A 212 -11.41 22.84 13.85
CA ARG A 212 -11.52 22.30 15.22
C ARG A 212 -12.85 21.59 15.45
N ALA A 213 -13.97 22.18 15.04
CA ALA A 213 -15.29 21.57 15.18
C ALA A 213 -15.39 20.25 14.40
N LEU A 214 -14.93 20.23 13.15
CA LEU A 214 -14.92 19.01 12.32
C LEU A 214 -14.03 17.91 12.90
N LEU A 215 -12.80 18.23 13.30
CA LEU A 215 -11.88 17.25 13.88
C LEU A 215 -12.34 16.75 15.26
N ALA A 216 -13.11 17.55 16.00
CA ALA A 216 -13.72 17.14 17.25
C ALA A 216 -14.94 16.24 17.05
N GLU A 217 -15.78 16.50 16.02
CA GLU A 217 -16.90 15.62 15.66
C GLU A 217 -16.41 14.28 15.09
N TYR A 218 -15.31 14.30 14.34
CA TYR A 218 -14.71 13.14 13.70
C TYR A 218 -13.32 12.80 14.29
N PRO A 219 -13.22 12.42 15.58
CA PRO A 219 -11.94 12.25 16.27
C PRO A 219 -11.16 11.04 15.74
N VAL A 220 -11.86 10.01 15.24
CA VAL A 220 -11.22 8.87 14.55
C VAL A 220 -10.57 9.33 13.24
N LEU A 221 -11.23 10.21 12.46
CA LEU A 221 -10.61 10.78 11.25
C LEU A 221 -9.36 11.58 11.63
N ALA A 222 -9.44 12.45 12.65
CA ALA A 222 -8.29 13.22 13.13
C ALA A 222 -7.11 12.32 13.51
N ARG A 223 -7.38 11.23 14.24
CA ARG A 223 -6.35 10.23 14.60
C ARG A 223 -5.78 9.52 13.37
N GLN A 224 -6.61 9.14 12.40
CA GLN A 224 -6.15 8.45 11.19
C GLN A 224 -5.25 9.38 10.35
N LEU A 225 -5.64 10.66 10.19
CA LEU A 225 -4.82 11.67 9.49
C LEU A 225 -3.47 11.85 10.17
N LEU A 226 -3.46 11.97 11.51
CA LEU A 226 -2.24 12.05 12.29
C LEU A 226 -1.37 10.81 12.14
N THR A 227 -1.98 9.62 12.27
CA THR A 227 -1.27 8.35 12.15
C THR A 227 -0.58 8.26 10.79
N ARG A 228 -1.27 8.67 9.71
CA ARG A 228 -0.66 8.68 8.39
C ARG A 228 0.47 9.71 8.27
N ALA A 229 0.29 10.90 8.84
CA ALA A 229 1.33 11.93 8.88
C ALA A 229 2.59 11.44 9.64
N CYS A 230 2.43 10.77 10.78
CA CYS A 230 3.54 10.17 11.53
C CYS A 230 4.26 9.11 10.70
N GLN A 231 3.51 8.17 10.14
CA GLN A 231 4.04 7.05 9.34
C GLN A 231 4.82 7.55 8.11
N SER A 232 4.27 8.50 7.35
CA SER A 232 4.94 9.05 6.17
C SER A 232 6.21 9.81 6.55
N SER A 233 6.17 10.57 7.65
CA SER A 233 7.36 11.23 8.20
C SER A 233 8.41 10.24 8.68
N ASP A 234 8.01 9.13 9.31
CA ASP A 234 8.91 8.04 9.70
C ASP A 234 9.59 7.42 8.50
N ALA A 235 8.82 7.02 7.49
CA ALA A 235 9.33 6.38 6.29
C ALA A 235 10.27 7.28 5.48
N LEU A 236 9.91 8.57 5.31
CA LEU A 236 10.76 9.50 4.56
C LEU A 236 12.05 9.83 5.30
N THR A 237 12.00 10.08 6.61
CA THR A 237 13.22 10.31 7.39
C THR A 237 14.14 9.09 7.32
N GLU A 238 13.59 7.88 7.53
CA GLU A 238 14.34 6.63 7.47
C GLU A 238 15.01 6.41 6.10
N LEU A 239 14.27 6.68 5.00
CA LEU A 239 14.84 6.61 3.65
C LEU A 239 16.01 7.59 3.46
N MET A 240 15.85 8.85 3.89
CA MET A 240 16.89 9.88 3.72
C MET A 240 18.13 9.58 4.55
N GLU A 241 17.96 9.07 5.77
CA GLU A 241 19.07 8.63 6.63
C GLU A 241 19.82 7.45 6.03
N ARG A 242 19.10 6.42 5.56
CA ARG A 242 19.70 5.26 4.89
C ARG A 242 20.41 5.63 3.60
N LEU A 243 19.80 6.52 2.79
CA LEU A 243 20.42 7.02 1.57
C LEU A 243 21.74 7.74 1.85
N ALA A 244 21.79 8.58 2.88
CA ALA A 244 23.01 9.28 3.27
C ALA A 244 24.09 8.32 3.78
N ALA A 245 23.70 7.33 4.59
CA ALA A 245 24.62 6.33 5.15
C ALA A 245 25.21 5.41 4.06
N ASP A 246 24.38 4.97 3.11
CA ASP A 246 24.77 4.02 2.08
C ASP A 246 25.38 4.67 0.84
N TRP A 247 25.44 6.00 0.78
CA TRP A 247 25.81 6.72 -0.44
C TRP A 247 27.12 6.25 -1.10
N PRO A 248 28.23 6.03 -0.38
CA PRO A 248 29.48 5.54 -1.00
C PRO A 248 29.31 4.19 -1.70
N ASP A 249 28.61 3.25 -1.07
CA ASP A 249 28.38 1.91 -1.60
C ASP A 249 27.38 1.93 -2.75
N LEU A 250 26.39 2.83 -2.69
CA LEU A 250 25.44 3.06 -3.79
C LEU A 250 26.16 3.56 -5.04
N VAL A 251 27.08 4.53 -4.89
CA VAL A 251 27.89 5.02 -6.01
C VAL A 251 28.77 3.91 -6.57
N ALA A 252 29.46 3.17 -5.72
CA ALA A 252 30.32 2.06 -6.17
C ALA A 252 29.54 0.95 -6.89
N THR A 253 28.34 0.61 -6.39
CA THR A 253 27.53 -0.50 -6.91
C THR A 253 26.75 -0.12 -8.16
N PHE A 254 26.03 1.00 -8.12
CA PHE A 254 25.07 1.37 -9.15
C PHE A 254 25.64 2.34 -10.19
N PHE A 255 26.64 3.14 -9.82
CA PHE A 255 27.19 4.22 -10.65
C PHE A 255 28.72 4.17 -10.80
N PRO A 256 29.34 3.02 -11.12
CA PRO A 256 30.81 2.86 -11.09
C PRO A 256 31.57 3.77 -12.07
N ASN A 257 30.88 4.29 -13.11
CA ASN A 257 31.47 5.13 -14.16
C ASN A 257 30.67 6.43 -14.40
N ALA A 258 29.81 6.83 -13.45
CA ALA A 258 28.96 7.99 -13.62
C ALA A 258 28.77 8.73 -12.29
N GLU A 259 28.70 10.06 -12.35
CA GLU A 259 28.23 10.85 -11.22
C GLU A 259 26.72 11.07 -11.39
N PRO A 260 25.86 10.44 -10.56
CA PRO A 260 24.41 10.58 -10.70
C PRO A 260 23.92 12.00 -10.36
N GLY A 261 24.73 12.80 -9.67
CA GLY A 261 24.33 14.07 -9.09
C GLY A 261 23.47 13.90 -7.83
N PRO A 262 22.98 15.01 -7.23
CA PRO A 262 22.10 14.93 -6.08
C PRO A 262 20.75 14.31 -6.46
N LEU A 263 20.09 13.71 -5.48
CA LEU A 263 18.70 13.27 -5.56
C LEU A 263 17.82 14.46 -5.96
N SER A 264 16.97 14.24 -6.96
CA SER A 264 16.07 15.26 -7.52
C SER A 264 14.60 14.92 -7.33
N ALA A 265 14.25 13.63 -7.19
CA ALA A 265 12.90 13.19 -6.91
C ALA A 265 12.85 11.84 -6.19
N VAL A 266 11.79 11.65 -5.40
CA VAL A 266 11.41 10.36 -4.80
C VAL A 266 9.96 10.09 -5.17
N ALA A 267 9.71 8.93 -5.78
CA ALA A 267 8.36 8.45 -6.03
C ALA A 267 8.07 7.27 -5.10
N PHE A 268 7.04 7.41 -4.26
CA PHE A 268 6.51 6.34 -3.41
C PHE A 268 5.28 5.71 -4.05
N GLY A 269 4.96 4.47 -3.67
CA GLY A 269 3.69 3.84 -4.01
C GLY A 269 3.69 3.04 -5.31
N GLU A 270 4.86 2.61 -5.78
CA GLU A 270 5.03 1.64 -6.88
C GLU A 270 4.94 0.18 -6.36
N GLY A 271 4.30 -0.01 -5.21
CA GLY A 271 4.11 -1.27 -4.52
C GLY A 271 3.28 -1.05 -3.25
N ASP A 272 2.89 -2.14 -2.60
CA ASP A 272 2.03 -2.07 -1.44
C ASP A 272 2.69 -1.37 -0.25
N THR A 273 1.84 -0.80 0.61
CA THR A 273 2.30 -0.13 1.83
C THR A 273 2.25 -1.09 3.00
N HIS A 274 3.39 -1.39 3.61
CA HIS A 274 3.54 -2.32 4.73
C HIS A 274 4.04 -1.63 6.00
N ALA A 275 3.99 -2.37 7.12
CA ALA A 275 4.73 -2.10 8.35
C ALA A 275 4.80 -0.61 8.79
N GLY A 276 3.64 0.04 8.91
CA GLY A 276 3.57 1.42 9.39
C GLY A 276 3.90 2.48 8.33
N GLY A 277 3.48 2.28 7.07
CA GLY A 277 3.56 3.29 6.02
C GLY A 277 4.78 3.20 5.11
N ARG A 278 5.61 2.17 5.29
CA ARG A 278 6.78 1.90 4.46
C ARG A 278 6.34 1.32 3.13
N THR A 279 6.90 1.81 2.04
CA THR A 279 6.64 1.33 0.68
C THR A 279 7.90 1.46 -0.15
N VAL A 280 7.97 0.72 -1.25
CA VAL A 280 9.04 0.83 -2.24
C VAL A 280 9.12 2.28 -2.74
N ALA A 281 10.34 2.78 -2.88
CA ALA A 281 10.60 4.13 -3.37
C ALA A 281 11.55 4.11 -4.56
N ILE A 282 11.19 4.81 -5.64
CA ILE A 282 12.07 5.04 -6.78
C ILE A 282 12.75 6.39 -6.60
N LEU A 283 14.06 6.38 -6.56
CA LEU A 283 14.89 7.56 -6.39
C LEU A 283 15.43 7.97 -7.76
N THR A 284 15.18 9.22 -8.16
CA THR A 284 15.73 9.81 -9.38
C THR A 284 16.77 10.86 -9.01
N PHE A 285 17.93 10.80 -9.64
CA PHE A 285 19.02 11.74 -9.44
C PHE A 285 19.07 12.78 -10.58
N ALA A 286 19.75 13.90 -10.34
CA ALA A 286 19.82 15.02 -11.29
C ALA A 286 20.35 14.63 -12.68
N GLY A 287 21.23 13.62 -12.76
CA GLY A 287 21.72 13.05 -14.02
C GLY A 287 20.74 12.12 -14.75
N GLY A 288 19.51 11.95 -14.23
CA GLY A 288 18.47 11.06 -14.79
C GLY A 288 18.60 9.60 -14.36
N ALA A 289 19.69 9.24 -13.67
CA ALA A 289 19.88 7.90 -13.12
C ALA A 289 18.84 7.58 -12.05
N ARG A 290 18.50 6.29 -11.90
CA ARG A 290 17.49 5.82 -10.95
C ARG A 290 17.94 4.58 -10.19
N ILE A 291 17.48 4.46 -8.94
CA ILE A 291 17.58 3.25 -8.11
C ILE A 291 16.26 3.01 -7.39
N VAL A 292 16.03 1.75 -7.00
CA VAL A 292 14.86 1.35 -6.22
C VAL A 292 15.29 1.05 -4.80
N TYR A 293 14.63 1.69 -3.84
CA TYR A 293 14.75 1.39 -2.42
C TYR A 293 13.59 0.49 -1.99
N LYS A 294 13.90 -0.61 -1.32
CA LYS A 294 12.89 -1.49 -0.70
C LYS A 294 13.11 -1.50 0.82
N PRO A 295 12.12 -1.06 1.63
CA PRO A 295 12.22 -1.05 3.09
C PRO A 295 11.95 -2.43 3.71
N ARG A 296 12.49 -3.49 3.09
CA ARG A 296 12.41 -4.89 3.53
C ARG A 296 13.70 -5.62 3.19
N SER A 297 13.95 -6.75 3.83
CA SER A 297 15.07 -7.63 3.49
C SER A 297 15.09 -7.92 1.98
N LEU A 298 16.28 -7.87 1.39
CA LEU A 298 16.55 -8.26 0.01
C LEU A 298 17.25 -9.61 -0.10
N ARG A 299 17.25 -10.40 0.97
CA ARG A 299 17.91 -11.69 0.99
C ARG A 299 17.32 -12.63 -0.06
N VAL A 300 16.00 -12.69 -0.16
CA VAL A 300 15.28 -13.44 -1.20
C VAL A 300 15.64 -12.92 -2.60
N ASP A 301 15.61 -11.59 -2.81
CA ASP A 301 15.97 -10.98 -4.09
C ASP A 301 17.41 -11.34 -4.52
N ALA A 302 18.38 -11.27 -3.60
CA ALA A 302 19.79 -11.58 -3.85
C ALA A 302 20.03 -13.08 -4.13
N LEU A 303 19.40 -13.96 -3.36
CA LEU A 303 19.45 -15.41 -3.60
C LEU A 303 18.83 -15.77 -4.96
N PHE A 304 17.76 -15.10 -5.35
CA PHE A 304 17.16 -15.28 -6.67
C PHE A 304 18.13 -14.86 -7.79
N GLN A 305 18.84 -13.72 -7.66
CA GLN A 305 19.88 -13.35 -8.63
C GLN A 305 21.00 -14.40 -8.73
N ARG A 306 21.39 -15.01 -7.60
CA ARG A 306 22.37 -16.10 -7.60
C ARG A 306 21.84 -17.35 -8.29
N LEU A 307 20.56 -17.66 -8.16
CA LEU A 307 19.91 -18.78 -8.85
C LEU A 307 19.86 -18.54 -10.37
N LEU A 308 19.56 -17.32 -10.82
CA LEU A 308 19.65 -16.95 -12.24
C LEU A 308 21.07 -17.04 -12.77
N HIS A 309 22.06 -16.58 -11.98
CA HIS A 309 23.47 -16.73 -12.35
C HIS A 309 23.87 -18.20 -12.46
N TRP A 310 23.45 -19.04 -11.51
CA TRP A 310 23.67 -20.48 -11.54
C TRP A 310 23.07 -21.09 -12.81
N LEU A 311 21.83 -20.75 -13.19
CA LEU A 311 21.21 -21.23 -14.45
C LEU A 311 22.04 -20.83 -15.69
N ASN A 312 22.54 -19.60 -15.72
CA ASN A 312 23.39 -19.11 -16.81
C ASN A 312 24.70 -19.92 -16.92
N GLU A 313 25.37 -20.20 -15.80
CA GLU A 313 26.60 -21.02 -15.77
C GLU A 313 26.37 -22.47 -16.22
N ARG A 314 25.13 -22.97 -16.12
CA ARG A 314 24.74 -24.30 -16.62
C ARG A 314 24.26 -24.29 -18.07
N GLY A 315 24.41 -23.17 -18.77
CA GLY A 315 24.15 -23.07 -20.21
C GLY A 315 22.67 -22.93 -20.57
N VAL A 316 21.84 -22.33 -19.70
CA VAL A 316 20.51 -21.91 -20.13
C VAL A 316 20.63 -20.90 -21.28
N ASP A 317 19.81 -21.09 -22.31
CA ASP A 317 19.78 -20.25 -23.49
C ASP A 317 18.31 -20.02 -23.89
N PRO A 318 17.86 -18.76 -24.00
CA PRO A 318 18.62 -17.51 -23.77
C PRO A 318 18.96 -17.26 -22.28
N ALA A 319 20.15 -16.71 -22.03
CA ALA A 319 20.62 -16.39 -20.68
C ALA A 319 19.79 -15.26 -20.02
N TYR A 320 19.64 -15.33 -18.70
CA TYR A 320 18.94 -14.33 -17.89
C TYR A 320 19.78 -13.08 -17.65
N ARG A 321 19.13 -11.92 -17.67
CA ARG A 321 19.73 -10.66 -17.19
C ARG A 321 19.71 -10.68 -15.66
N LEU A 322 20.85 -10.38 -15.05
CA LEU A 322 20.98 -10.26 -13.59
C LEU A 322 20.81 -8.79 -13.18
N LEU A 323 20.23 -8.58 -12.00
CA LEU A 323 20.11 -7.29 -11.36
C LEU A 323 21.21 -7.10 -10.31
N ARG A 324 21.69 -5.87 -10.20
CA ARG A 324 22.49 -5.47 -9.04
C ARG A 324 21.57 -5.26 -7.85
N VAL A 325 21.94 -5.86 -6.73
CA VAL A 325 21.24 -5.79 -5.45
C VAL A 325 22.27 -5.43 -4.39
N LEU A 326 21.96 -4.43 -3.57
CA LEU A 326 22.75 -4.05 -2.40
C LEU A 326 21.93 -4.36 -1.14
N GLU A 327 22.29 -5.45 -0.48
CA GLU A 327 21.65 -5.91 0.75
C GLU A 327 22.09 -5.06 1.95
N ARG A 328 21.13 -4.81 2.85
CA ARG A 328 21.31 -4.20 4.17
C ARG A 328 20.45 -4.94 5.19
N ASP A 329 20.68 -4.65 6.47
CA ASP A 329 19.91 -5.25 7.55
C ASP A 329 18.48 -4.69 7.55
N GLY A 330 17.51 -5.53 7.16
CA GLY A 330 16.09 -5.18 7.11
C GLY A 330 15.64 -4.26 5.95
N TYR A 331 16.54 -3.91 5.02
CA TYR A 331 16.21 -3.12 3.82
C TYR A 331 17.21 -3.38 2.69
N GLY A 332 17.04 -2.74 1.53
CA GLY A 332 18.11 -2.69 0.54
C GLY A 332 17.79 -1.88 -0.70
N TRP A 333 18.71 -1.96 -1.67
CA TRP A 333 18.65 -1.19 -2.91
C TRP A 333 18.79 -2.09 -4.13
N VAL A 334 18.02 -1.81 -5.17
CA VAL A 334 18.00 -2.58 -6.43
C VAL A 334 18.19 -1.65 -7.61
N GLU A 335 18.87 -2.14 -8.65
CA GLU A 335 18.96 -1.46 -9.94
C GLU A 335 17.57 -1.15 -10.50
N TYR A 336 17.37 0.09 -10.96
CA TYR A 336 16.14 0.45 -11.67
C TYR A 336 16.13 -0.16 -13.07
N ILE A 337 15.01 -0.80 -13.43
CA ILE A 337 14.82 -1.45 -14.73
C ILE A 337 14.14 -0.48 -15.69
N GLU A 338 14.85 -0.08 -16.74
CA GLU A 338 14.26 0.67 -17.84
C GLU A 338 13.40 -0.23 -18.73
N ARG A 339 12.17 0.20 -18.99
CA ARG A 339 11.31 -0.42 -20.01
C ARG A 339 11.87 -0.13 -21.39
N ALA A 340 11.91 -1.12 -22.25
CA ALA A 340 12.39 -0.97 -23.62
C ALA A 340 11.63 -1.89 -24.59
N PRO A 341 11.40 -1.46 -25.84
CA PRO A 341 10.80 -2.30 -26.87
C PRO A 341 11.78 -3.38 -27.33
N CYS A 342 11.24 -4.49 -27.84
CA CYS A 342 11.98 -5.41 -28.69
C CYS A 342 12.22 -4.76 -30.06
N ALA A 343 13.42 -4.92 -30.61
CA ALA A 343 13.80 -4.46 -31.94
C ALA A 343 13.45 -5.47 -33.04
N THR A 344 13.33 -6.76 -32.71
CA THR A 344 13.08 -7.82 -33.70
C THR A 344 12.13 -8.90 -33.19
N ALA A 345 11.51 -9.66 -34.11
CA ALA A 345 10.72 -10.84 -33.74
C ALA A 345 11.56 -11.92 -33.02
N ALA A 346 12.87 -12.00 -33.28
CA ALA A 346 13.76 -12.91 -32.58
C ALA A 346 13.96 -12.49 -31.11
N GLU A 347 13.96 -11.19 -30.81
CA GLU A 347 13.98 -10.69 -29.43
C GLU A 347 12.69 -11.02 -28.68
N VAL A 348 11.55 -10.94 -29.37
CA VAL A 348 10.25 -11.36 -28.83
C VAL A 348 10.25 -12.86 -28.51
N ASP A 349 10.76 -13.70 -29.41
CA ASP A 349 10.88 -15.16 -29.17
C ASP A 349 11.76 -15.46 -27.95
N ARG A 350 12.90 -14.76 -27.82
CA ARG A 350 13.78 -14.87 -26.64
C ARG A 350 13.09 -14.39 -25.37
N PHE A 351 12.33 -13.30 -25.43
CA PHE A 351 11.55 -12.79 -24.30
C PHE A 351 10.60 -13.85 -23.75
N TYR A 352 9.75 -14.43 -24.59
CA TYR A 352 8.80 -15.45 -24.16
C TYR A 352 9.46 -16.79 -23.81
N THR A 353 10.60 -17.11 -24.42
CA THR A 353 11.42 -18.25 -23.98
C THR A 353 11.96 -18.03 -22.57
N ARG A 354 12.43 -16.82 -22.21
CA ARG A 354 12.82 -16.50 -20.82
C ARG A 354 11.63 -16.57 -19.86
N GLN A 355 10.46 -16.08 -20.26
CA GLN A 355 9.24 -16.19 -19.46
C GLN A 355 8.85 -17.64 -19.16
N GLY A 356 8.93 -18.52 -20.16
CA GLY A 356 8.72 -19.95 -19.94
C GLY A 356 9.69 -20.55 -18.92
N GLY A 357 10.96 -20.16 -18.99
CA GLY A 357 11.95 -20.60 -18.01
C GLY A 357 11.71 -20.04 -16.60
N TYR A 358 11.28 -18.77 -16.48
CA TYR A 358 10.84 -18.22 -15.20
C TYR A 358 9.65 -18.99 -14.63
N LEU A 359 8.66 -19.35 -15.46
CA LEU A 359 7.52 -20.16 -15.02
C LEU A 359 7.97 -21.51 -14.43
N ALA A 360 8.96 -22.18 -15.05
CA ALA A 360 9.52 -23.42 -14.51
C ALA A 360 10.24 -23.20 -13.17
N LEU A 361 10.99 -22.10 -13.05
CA LEU A 361 11.72 -21.75 -11.83
C LEU A 361 10.76 -21.43 -10.68
N LEU A 362 9.79 -20.54 -10.93
CA LEU A 362 8.78 -20.12 -9.97
C LEU A 362 7.91 -21.30 -9.51
N TYR A 363 7.49 -22.16 -10.43
CA TYR A 363 6.78 -23.39 -10.10
C TYR A 363 7.61 -24.31 -9.18
N ALA A 364 8.90 -24.49 -9.47
CA ALA A 364 9.78 -25.32 -8.64
C ALA A 364 10.02 -24.74 -7.23
N LEU A 365 9.85 -23.43 -7.05
CA LEU A 365 10.02 -22.71 -5.79
C LEU A 365 8.69 -22.50 -5.05
N TYR A 366 7.59 -23.14 -5.48
CA TYR A 366 6.25 -22.91 -4.92
C TYR A 366 5.88 -21.42 -4.86
N ALA A 367 6.20 -20.69 -5.92
CA ALA A 367 5.85 -19.29 -6.02
C ALA A 367 4.35 -19.10 -6.29
N GLY A 368 3.75 -18.08 -5.68
CA GLY A 368 2.39 -17.62 -5.96
C GLY A 368 2.35 -16.16 -6.39
N ASP A 369 1.19 -15.70 -6.83
CA ASP A 369 0.89 -14.27 -6.99
C ASP A 369 1.79 -13.46 -7.96
N PHE A 370 2.39 -14.09 -8.98
CA PHE A 370 3.13 -13.37 -10.04
C PHE A 370 2.19 -12.86 -11.14
N HIS A 371 1.43 -11.80 -10.82
CA HIS A 371 0.54 -11.11 -11.74
C HIS A 371 1.25 -10.00 -12.52
N PHE A 372 0.52 -9.31 -13.41
CA PHE A 372 1.08 -8.33 -14.35
C PHE A 372 1.88 -7.19 -13.70
N GLU A 373 1.64 -6.88 -12.43
CA GLU A 373 2.35 -5.81 -11.71
C GLU A 373 3.75 -6.24 -11.27
N ASN A 374 4.01 -7.54 -11.13
CA ASN A 374 5.32 -8.04 -10.71
C ASN A 374 6.29 -8.25 -11.88
N LEU A 375 5.89 -7.90 -13.12
CA LEU A 375 6.68 -8.09 -14.33
C LEU A 375 6.92 -6.77 -15.08
N LEU A 376 8.13 -6.59 -15.60
CA LEU A 376 8.49 -5.52 -16.53
C LEU A 376 9.13 -6.06 -17.80
N ALA A 377 8.79 -5.46 -18.93
CA ALA A 377 9.43 -5.73 -20.21
C ALA A 377 10.58 -4.76 -20.50
N ALA A 378 11.81 -5.28 -20.47
CA ALA A 378 13.05 -4.55 -20.75
C ALA A 378 13.73 -5.10 -22.01
N GLY A 379 13.21 -4.73 -23.17
CA GLY A 379 13.65 -5.28 -24.47
C GLY A 379 13.30 -6.75 -24.55
N GLU A 380 14.29 -7.60 -24.84
CA GLU A 380 14.14 -9.06 -24.85
C GLU A 380 14.14 -9.72 -23.45
N HIS A 381 14.21 -8.93 -22.38
CA HIS A 381 14.30 -9.42 -21.01
C HIS A 381 13.01 -9.16 -20.22
N PRO A 382 12.23 -10.20 -19.88
CA PRO A 382 11.23 -10.09 -18.83
C PRO A 382 11.96 -9.99 -17.48
N MET A 383 11.53 -9.07 -16.64
CA MET A 383 12.14 -8.80 -15.34
C MET A 383 11.09 -8.95 -14.24
N LEU A 384 11.36 -9.81 -13.26
CA LEU A 384 10.55 -9.92 -12.04
C LEU A 384 10.98 -8.82 -11.08
N ILE A 385 10.04 -7.99 -10.63
CA ILE A 385 10.33 -6.84 -9.75
C ILE A 385 9.93 -7.06 -8.30
N ASP A 386 9.06 -8.02 -8.04
CA ASP A 386 8.73 -8.47 -6.69
C ASP A 386 8.87 -9.99 -6.56
N LEU A 387 9.44 -10.42 -5.43
CA LEU A 387 9.83 -11.81 -5.18
C LEU A 387 9.39 -12.27 -3.79
N GLU A 388 8.53 -11.52 -3.11
CA GLU A 388 8.04 -11.84 -1.76
C GLU A 388 7.07 -13.03 -1.71
N ALA A 389 6.54 -13.46 -2.86
CA ALA A 389 5.63 -14.59 -2.96
C ALA A 389 6.31 -15.90 -3.36
N LEU A 390 7.62 -16.05 -3.10
CA LEU A 390 8.34 -17.33 -3.23
C LEU A 390 8.10 -18.23 -2.01
N PHE A 391 8.12 -19.56 -2.20
CA PHE A 391 7.90 -20.56 -1.15
C PHE A 391 6.56 -20.40 -0.41
N HIS A 392 5.51 -20.01 -1.13
CA HIS A 392 4.19 -19.80 -0.55
C HIS A 392 3.63 -21.11 0.03
N PRO A 393 3.24 -21.15 1.32
CA PRO A 393 2.65 -22.34 1.91
C PRO A 393 1.26 -22.59 1.31
N ASN A 394 0.94 -23.86 1.04
CA ASN A 394 -0.44 -24.24 0.73
C ASN A 394 -1.23 -24.31 2.04
N LEU A 395 -1.97 -23.25 2.36
CA LEU A 395 -2.73 -23.11 3.60
C LEU A 395 -4.19 -23.60 3.48
N LEU A 396 -4.58 -24.12 2.31
CA LEU A 396 -5.93 -24.58 2.06
C LEU A 396 -6.07 -26.04 2.55
N ASP A 397 -6.97 -26.24 3.51
CA ASP A 397 -7.41 -27.56 3.95
C ASP A 397 -8.47 -28.07 2.96
N TYR A 398 -8.02 -28.81 1.95
CA TYR A 398 -8.93 -29.42 0.98
C TYR A 398 -9.61 -30.63 1.63
N ASP A 399 -10.83 -30.42 2.14
CA ASP A 399 -11.68 -31.53 2.58
C ASP A 399 -11.82 -32.59 1.46
N GLU A 400 -11.21 -33.76 1.68
CA GLU A 400 -11.17 -34.88 0.72
C GLU A 400 -12.57 -35.41 0.34
N GLY A 401 -13.62 -35.07 1.11
CA GLY A 401 -15.00 -35.46 0.83
C GLY A 401 -15.68 -34.68 -0.30
N ARG A 402 -15.02 -33.67 -0.88
CA ARG A 402 -15.60 -32.71 -1.83
C ARG A 402 -14.87 -32.75 -3.19
N PRO A 403 -15.48 -33.33 -4.26
CA PRO A 403 -14.84 -33.41 -5.59
C PRO A 403 -14.45 -32.06 -6.20
N ASP A 404 -15.17 -30.99 -5.86
CA ASP A 404 -14.85 -29.61 -6.25
C ASP A 404 -13.54 -29.11 -5.63
N HIS A 405 -13.23 -29.54 -4.40
CA HIS A 405 -11.98 -29.19 -3.73
C HIS A 405 -10.78 -29.94 -4.31
N LEU A 406 -10.94 -31.21 -4.70
CA LEU A 406 -9.87 -31.97 -5.38
C LEU A 406 -9.51 -31.37 -6.75
N ALA A 407 -10.51 -30.87 -7.49
CA ALA A 407 -10.27 -30.20 -8.76
C ALA A 407 -9.54 -28.86 -8.56
N GLN A 408 -9.87 -28.12 -7.50
CA GLN A 408 -9.18 -26.89 -7.13
C GLN A 408 -7.74 -27.17 -6.70
N GLN A 409 -7.52 -28.18 -5.85
CA GLN A 409 -6.18 -28.63 -5.47
C GLN A 409 -5.32 -28.99 -6.69
N ALA A 410 -5.86 -29.69 -7.69
CA ALA A 410 -5.11 -30.01 -8.90
C ALA A 410 -4.70 -28.76 -9.72
N ILE A 411 -5.49 -27.67 -9.65
CA ILE A 411 -5.13 -26.38 -10.24
C ILE A 411 -4.02 -25.72 -9.42
N ASP A 412 -4.15 -25.73 -8.10
CA ASP A 412 -3.21 -25.09 -7.17
C ASP A 412 -1.84 -25.80 -7.14
N ASP A 413 -1.83 -27.11 -7.35
CA ASP A 413 -0.61 -27.93 -7.49
C ASP A 413 0.02 -27.85 -8.91
N SER A 414 -0.56 -27.07 -9.82
CA SER A 414 -0.07 -26.91 -11.20
C SER A 414 0.67 -25.59 -11.41
N VAL A 415 1.26 -25.41 -12.60
CA VAL A 415 1.88 -24.14 -13.01
C VAL A 415 0.92 -22.94 -13.04
N LEU A 416 -0.39 -23.16 -12.91
CA LEU A 416 -1.39 -22.10 -12.84
C LEU A 416 -1.32 -21.31 -11.53
N SER A 417 -0.89 -21.92 -10.41
CA SER A 417 -0.79 -21.23 -9.11
C SER A 417 0.26 -20.13 -9.08
N VAL A 418 1.20 -20.13 -10.03
CA VAL A 418 2.20 -19.07 -10.20
C VAL A 418 1.53 -17.76 -10.66
N SER A 419 0.32 -17.78 -11.24
CA SER A 419 -0.40 -16.60 -11.76
C SER A 419 0.23 -15.91 -12.99
N MET A 420 1.29 -16.48 -13.59
CA MET A 420 1.87 -15.94 -14.83
C MET A 420 1.05 -16.29 -16.08
N LEU A 421 0.42 -17.46 -16.14
CA LEU A 421 -0.28 -17.92 -17.34
C LEU A 421 -1.65 -17.24 -17.50
N PRO A 422 -2.09 -16.96 -18.74
CA PRO A 422 -3.41 -16.37 -19.02
C PRO A 422 -4.54 -17.11 -18.30
N GLN A 423 -5.20 -16.42 -17.37
CA GLN A 423 -6.32 -16.98 -16.62
C GLN A 423 -7.39 -15.92 -16.40
N ARG A 424 -8.63 -16.27 -16.76
CA ARG A 424 -9.78 -15.42 -16.53
C ARG A 424 -10.31 -15.63 -15.12
N LEU A 425 -10.17 -14.62 -14.28
CA LEU A 425 -10.86 -14.53 -13.01
C LEU A 425 -12.31 -14.16 -13.25
N ASN A 426 -13.21 -15.07 -12.92
CA ASN A 426 -14.65 -14.87 -13.07
C ASN A 426 -15.23 -14.24 -11.80
N PHE A 427 -16.07 -13.24 -11.98
CA PHE A 427 -16.73 -12.54 -10.88
C PHE A 427 -18.25 -12.66 -10.97
N ALA A 428 -18.90 -12.40 -9.83
CA ALA A 428 -20.36 -12.37 -9.77
C ALA A 428 -20.93 -11.39 -10.82
N GLY A 429 -21.91 -11.83 -11.59
CA GLY A 429 -22.49 -11.03 -12.69
C GLY A 429 -21.87 -11.27 -14.07
N GLY A 430 -20.98 -12.27 -14.21
CA GLY A 430 -20.48 -12.76 -15.51
C GLY A 430 -19.33 -11.94 -16.10
N ALA A 431 -18.80 -10.98 -15.35
CA ALA A 431 -17.57 -10.28 -15.72
C ALA A 431 -16.36 -11.22 -15.53
N ALA A 432 -15.39 -11.13 -16.43
CA ALA A 432 -14.14 -11.85 -16.33
C ALA A 432 -12.98 -10.95 -16.73
N ILE A 433 -11.92 -10.94 -15.92
CA ILE A 433 -10.69 -10.18 -16.18
C ILE A 433 -9.49 -11.11 -16.12
N ASP A 434 -8.44 -10.76 -16.86
CA ASP A 434 -7.16 -11.45 -16.85
C ASP A 434 -6.12 -10.50 -16.24
N ILE A 435 -5.59 -10.89 -15.09
CA ILE A 435 -4.51 -10.17 -14.39
C ILE A 435 -3.18 -10.94 -14.46
N SER A 436 -3.11 -12.01 -15.24
CA SER A 436 -1.94 -12.86 -15.30
C SER A 436 -0.69 -12.13 -15.79
N GLY A 437 0.48 -12.59 -15.35
CA GLY A 437 1.77 -12.00 -15.71
C GLY A 437 2.05 -11.95 -17.22
N MET A 438 1.53 -12.88 -18.02
CA MET A 438 1.74 -12.92 -19.48
C MET A 438 0.53 -12.48 -20.31
N GLY A 439 -0.68 -12.76 -19.82
CA GLY A 439 -1.93 -12.63 -20.59
C GLY A 439 -2.66 -11.32 -20.40
N ALA A 440 -2.48 -10.67 -19.24
CA ALA A 440 -3.11 -9.40 -18.94
C ALA A 440 -2.89 -8.41 -20.10
N GLY A 441 -3.98 -7.79 -20.56
CA GLY A 441 -3.90 -7.05 -21.80
C GLY A 441 -5.08 -6.15 -22.05
N GLY A 442 -4.76 -4.98 -22.60
CA GLY A 442 -5.74 -4.03 -23.07
C GLY A 442 -6.49 -3.34 -21.95
N ARG A 443 -7.63 -2.77 -22.33
CA ARG A 443 -8.54 -2.05 -21.46
C ARG A 443 -9.57 -3.04 -20.92
N GLN A 444 -9.54 -3.26 -19.61
CA GLN A 444 -10.45 -4.16 -18.93
C GLN A 444 -11.36 -3.36 -18.00
N MET A 445 -12.58 -3.85 -17.78
CA MET A 445 -13.50 -3.24 -16.81
C MET A 445 -13.37 -3.96 -15.47
N THR A 446 -13.35 -3.21 -14.38
CA THR A 446 -13.39 -3.79 -13.05
C THR A 446 -14.63 -4.67 -12.92
N PRO A 447 -14.50 -5.87 -12.36
CA PRO A 447 -15.62 -6.79 -12.25
C PRO A 447 -16.73 -6.20 -11.37
N ASP A 448 -16.33 -5.64 -10.23
CA ASP A 448 -17.21 -4.93 -9.32
C ASP A 448 -17.27 -3.43 -9.63
N LYS A 449 -18.38 -2.82 -9.22
CA LYS A 449 -18.56 -1.37 -9.29
C LYS A 449 -17.80 -0.71 -8.13
N LEU A 450 -16.75 0.02 -8.45
CA LEU A 450 -15.95 0.78 -7.48
C LEU A 450 -16.62 2.12 -7.12
N PRO A 451 -16.39 2.62 -5.89
CA PRO A 451 -16.86 3.94 -5.49
C PRO A 451 -16.14 5.04 -6.28
N VAL A 452 -16.90 5.89 -6.96
CA VAL A 452 -16.43 7.06 -7.71
C VAL A 452 -17.22 8.31 -7.34
N TRP A 453 -16.56 9.46 -7.42
CA TRP A 453 -17.19 10.76 -7.17
C TRP A 453 -17.81 11.32 -8.45
N GLU A 454 -19.12 11.55 -8.44
CA GLU A 454 -19.80 12.35 -9.47
C GLU A 454 -19.95 13.79 -8.99
N GLY A 455 -19.79 14.76 -9.90
CA GLY A 455 -19.91 16.18 -9.57
C GLY A 455 -18.79 16.68 -8.66
N ALA A 456 -17.57 16.15 -8.80
CA ALA A 456 -16.40 16.63 -8.05
C ALA A 456 -16.21 18.15 -8.26
N GLY A 457 -15.91 18.87 -7.17
CA GLY A 457 -15.80 20.33 -7.18
C GLY A 457 -17.13 21.08 -7.15
N THR A 458 -18.25 20.40 -6.87
CA THR A 458 -19.59 21.00 -6.76
C THR A 458 -20.28 20.61 -5.46
N ASP A 459 -21.27 21.39 -5.02
CA ASP A 459 -22.11 21.05 -3.87
C ASP A 459 -23.12 19.90 -4.15
N GLU A 460 -23.08 19.33 -5.36
CA GLU A 460 -23.85 18.15 -5.76
C GLU A 460 -23.00 16.87 -5.75
N MET A 461 -21.74 16.98 -5.29
CA MET A 461 -20.81 15.86 -5.22
C MET A 461 -21.41 14.69 -4.45
N ARG A 462 -21.33 13.49 -5.02
CA ARG A 462 -21.91 12.28 -4.44
C ARG A 462 -21.13 11.04 -4.83
N LEU A 463 -21.15 10.05 -3.92
CA LEU A 463 -20.56 8.75 -4.19
C LEU A 463 -21.52 7.92 -5.06
N ARG A 464 -21.02 7.47 -6.21
CA ARG A 464 -21.68 6.46 -7.03
C ARG A 464 -20.80 5.24 -7.15
N ARG A 465 -21.39 4.11 -7.50
CA ARG A 465 -20.64 2.89 -7.83
C ARG A 465 -20.68 2.69 -9.34
N ARG A 466 -19.52 2.66 -9.99
CA ARG A 466 -19.39 2.42 -11.43
C ARG A 466 -18.29 1.39 -11.69
N GLN A 467 -18.45 0.59 -12.74
CA GLN A 467 -17.31 -0.19 -13.24
C GLN A 467 -16.29 0.80 -13.80
N MET A 468 -15.03 0.59 -13.46
CA MET A 468 -13.94 1.45 -13.91
C MET A 468 -13.13 0.71 -14.95
N GLU A 469 -12.60 1.44 -15.91
CA GLU A 469 -11.59 0.90 -16.81
C GLU A 469 -10.27 0.84 -16.03
N PHE A 470 -9.59 -0.30 -16.05
CA PHE A 470 -8.21 -0.42 -15.58
C PHE A 470 -7.33 -0.93 -16.72
N VAL A 471 -6.08 -0.48 -16.72
CA VAL A 471 -5.11 -0.72 -17.77
C VAL A 471 -3.97 -1.53 -17.19
N THR A 472 -3.66 -2.65 -17.85
CA THR A 472 -2.51 -3.48 -17.53
C THR A 472 -1.41 -3.17 -18.55
N GLU A 473 -0.31 -2.57 -18.11
CA GLU A 473 0.78 -2.13 -18.99
C GLU A 473 2.17 -2.50 -18.45
N GLY A 474 3.21 -2.26 -19.23
CA GLY A 474 4.61 -2.39 -18.80
C GLY A 474 5.20 -3.80 -18.75
N HIS A 475 4.38 -4.85 -18.57
CA HIS A 475 4.83 -6.24 -18.40
C HIS A 475 5.00 -7.02 -19.72
N ARG A 476 4.31 -6.60 -20.80
CA ARG A 476 4.37 -7.25 -22.11
C ARG A 476 5.38 -6.58 -23.05
N PRO A 477 6.07 -7.37 -23.89
CA PRO A 477 7.03 -6.80 -24.83
C PRO A 477 6.30 -6.08 -25.96
N THR A 478 6.91 -5.01 -26.45
CA THR A 478 6.43 -4.27 -27.62
C THR A 478 7.37 -4.46 -28.80
N LEU A 479 6.85 -4.49 -30.03
CA LEU A 479 7.61 -4.56 -31.27
C LEU A 479 7.00 -3.58 -32.27
N GLY A 480 7.79 -2.65 -32.81
CA GLY A 480 7.28 -1.65 -33.75
C GLY A 480 6.22 -0.71 -33.17
N GLY A 481 6.16 -0.56 -31.84
CA GLY A 481 5.17 0.26 -31.14
C GLY A 481 3.89 -0.48 -30.73
N GLU A 482 3.75 -1.76 -31.09
CA GLU A 482 2.59 -2.58 -30.74
C GLU A 482 2.94 -3.62 -29.68
N THR A 483 2.02 -3.85 -28.73
CA THR A 483 2.15 -4.90 -27.72
C THR A 483 2.00 -6.28 -28.37
N VAL A 484 2.93 -7.18 -28.11
CA VAL A 484 2.88 -8.54 -28.66
C VAL A 484 1.85 -9.38 -27.88
N ASP A 485 1.03 -10.15 -28.60
CA ASP A 485 0.11 -11.12 -28.03
C ASP A 485 0.79 -12.46 -27.67
N VAL A 486 0.69 -12.83 -26.40
CA VAL A 486 1.19 -14.10 -25.85
C VAL A 486 0.55 -15.31 -26.52
N THR A 487 -0.69 -15.20 -27.04
CA THR A 487 -1.37 -16.32 -27.70
C THR A 487 -0.60 -16.87 -28.90
N SER A 488 0.25 -16.05 -29.52
CA SER A 488 1.14 -16.43 -30.63
C SER A 488 2.49 -17.02 -30.20
N GLN A 489 2.77 -17.07 -28.89
CA GLN A 489 4.10 -17.33 -28.33
C GLN A 489 4.14 -18.59 -27.43
N GLY A 490 3.09 -19.39 -27.42
CA GLY A 490 2.98 -20.60 -26.59
C GLY A 490 4.14 -21.57 -26.77
N ASP A 491 4.63 -21.77 -28.01
CA ASP A 491 5.77 -22.63 -28.28
C ASP A 491 7.07 -22.10 -27.64
N ALA A 492 7.28 -20.78 -27.64
CA ALA A 492 8.44 -20.17 -27.00
C ALA A 492 8.41 -20.39 -25.48
N VAL A 493 7.25 -20.15 -24.86
CA VAL A 493 7.02 -20.41 -23.43
C VAL A 493 7.27 -21.89 -23.10
N ALA A 494 6.69 -22.82 -23.87
CA ALA A 494 6.87 -24.25 -23.65
C ALA A 494 8.34 -24.70 -23.80
N ARG A 495 9.07 -24.16 -24.79
CA ARG A 495 10.51 -24.42 -24.95
C ARG A 495 11.32 -23.92 -23.76
N GLY A 496 11.06 -22.71 -23.30
CA GLY A 496 11.70 -22.11 -22.13
C GLY A 496 11.47 -22.93 -20.86
N PHE A 497 10.20 -23.26 -20.60
CA PHE A 497 9.79 -24.06 -19.45
C PHE A 497 10.49 -25.42 -19.45
N THR A 498 10.38 -26.14 -20.57
CA THR A 498 10.94 -27.50 -20.69
C THR A 498 12.44 -27.50 -20.47
N ARG A 499 13.15 -26.50 -21.01
CA ARG A 499 14.60 -26.37 -20.85
C ARG A 499 14.99 -26.18 -19.39
N VAL A 500 14.43 -25.17 -18.72
CA VAL A 500 14.78 -24.86 -17.33
C VAL A 500 14.33 -25.97 -16.40
N TYR A 501 13.12 -26.50 -16.56
CA TYR A 501 12.62 -27.59 -15.72
C TYR A 501 13.48 -28.85 -15.85
N THR A 502 13.91 -29.20 -17.06
CA THR A 502 14.82 -30.34 -17.28
C THR A 502 16.17 -30.12 -16.63
N LEU A 503 16.69 -28.90 -16.70
CA LEU A 503 17.96 -28.53 -16.06
C LEU A 503 17.87 -28.62 -14.53
N LEU A 504 16.82 -28.06 -13.93
CA LEU A 504 16.54 -28.18 -12.50
C LEU A 504 16.46 -29.64 -12.07
N ARG A 505 15.78 -30.50 -12.85
CA ARG A 505 15.69 -31.94 -12.58
C ARG A 505 17.05 -32.64 -12.67
N ALA A 506 17.87 -32.30 -13.65
CA ALA A 506 19.19 -32.90 -13.83
C ALA A 506 20.15 -32.58 -12.68
N HIS A 507 19.98 -31.41 -12.06
CA HIS A 507 20.80 -30.92 -10.94
C HIS A 507 20.06 -30.91 -9.60
N ARG A 508 18.95 -31.66 -9.48
CA ARG A 508 18.10 -31.68 -8.28
C ARG A 508 18.89 -31.94 -7.01
N ASP A 509 19.77 -32.94 -7.04
CA ASP A 509 20.49 -33.37 -5.84
C ASP A 509 21.56 -32.33 -5.42
N GLU A 510 22.12 -31.58 -6.37
CA GLU A 510 23.01 -30.43 -6.10
C GLU A 510 22.24 -29.28 -5.45
N LEU A 511 21.06 -28.96 -5.99
CA LEU A 511 20.22 -27.86 -5.49
C LEU A 511 19.66 -28.12 -4.08
N LEU A 512 19.31 -29.38 -3.79
CA LEU A 512 18.72 -29.83 -2.53
C LEU A 512 19.74 -30.32 -1.49
N ALA A 513 21.04 -30.28 -1.81
CA ALA A 513 22.07 -30.63 -0.84
C ALA A 513 22.00 -29.71 0.40
N PRO A 514 22.47 -30.14 1.58
CA PRO A 514 22.48 -29.28 2.79
C PRO A 514 23.24 -27.96 2.60
N ASP A 515 24.23 -27.93 1.72
CA ASP A 515 25.01 -26.77 1.28
C ASP A 515 24.62 -26.27 -0.12
N GLY A 516 23.50 -26.78 -0.65
CA GLY A 516 22.93 -26.40 -1.94
C GLY A 516 22.26 -25.04 -1.91
N LEU A 517 22.10 -24.43 -3.08
CA LEU A 517 21.60 -23.06 -3.20
C LEU A 517 20.20 -22.87 -2.61
N LEU A 518 19.34 -23.90 -2.63
CA LEU A 518 17.99 -23.81 -2.07
C LEU A 518 17.98 -23.84 -0.54
N ALA A 519 19.00 -24.42 0.10
CA ALA A 519 19.09 -24.44 1.56
C ALA A 519 19.25 -23.02 2.14
N GLU A 520 19.88 -22.10 1.39
CA GLU A 520 20.09 -20.72 1.82
C GLU A 520 18.81 -19.88 1.92
N PHE A 521 17.72 -20.31 1.27
CA PHE A 521 16.43 -19.64 1.38
C PHE A 521 15.73 -19.92 2.71
N ALA A 522 16.10 -20.98 3.43
CA ALA A 522 15.46 -21.34 4.70
C ALA A 522 15.68 -20.31 5.82
N GLU A 523 16.67 -19.43 5.69
CA GLU A 523 17.00 -18.37 6.63
C GLU A 523 16.75 -16.97 6.06
N ALA A 524 16.06 -16.87 4.91
CA ALA A 524 15.93 -15.62 4.16
C ALA A 524 14.82 -14.68 4.66
N GLU A 525 13.87 -15.18 5.46
CA GLU A 525 12.73 -14.43 6.02
C GLU A 525 12.51 -14.72 7.51
#